data_AF-A0A945G2P8-F1
#
_entry.id   AF-A0A945G2P8-F1
#
_cell.length_a   1.000
_cell.length_b   1.000
_cell.length_c   1.000
_cell.angle_alpha   90.00
_cell.angle_beta   90.00
_cell.angle_gamma   90.00
#
_symmetry.space_group_name_H-M   'P 1'
#
loop_
_entity.id
_entity.type
_entity.pdbx_description
1 polymer ?
#
loop_
_entity_poly.entity_id
_entity_poly.type
_entity_poly.pdbx_seq_one_letter_code
_entity_poly.pdbx_strand_id
1 'polypeptide(L)'
;MDEATQFGLYDSAFEKSSCGVGFLTRKDGKQTHELLVKGHEALCAVPHRGGMSAEGVGDGAGVSVDLSVEFFNKVTNSKLTPGEFGVANFFLPNDPSQHQSARELVDLALEAQGMKILVTRDVQVDNSVLRPASVKYQLPIAQWVFAAPAGVRGTQLDKVIHKALLAIESKAYTEVALDGLYPLSMSAQMQVLKGRLNSNEIIPYFLDLNDSAHSIHTLYFHTRFSTNTDPHPSM
;
A
#
# COMPACT_ATOMS: atom_id res chain seq x y z
N MET A 1 14.84 38.33 11.89
CA MET A 1 15.48 37.28 12.69
C MET A 1 14.39 36.83 13.64
N ASP A 2 13.66 35.79 13.25
CA ASP A 2 12.46 35.35 13.96
C ASP A 2 12.85 34.65 15.27
N GLU A 3 12.42 35.22 16.39
CA GLU A 3 12.47 34.57 17.69
C GLU A 3 11.46 33.41 17.70
N ALA A 4 11.98 32.19 17.66
CA ALA A 4 11.18 30.98 17.83
C ALA A 4 10.52 30.99 19.22
N THR A 5 9.20 30.86 19.25
CA THR A 5 8.37 30.97 20.46
C THR A 5 8.60 29.78 21.40
N GLN A 6 9.30 30.00 22.51
CA GLN A 6 9.45 29.03 23.60
C GLN A 6 8.16 28.97 24.43
N PHE A 7 7.53 27.80 24.54
CA PHE A 7 6.32 27.60 25.36
C PHE A 7 6.61 26.57 26.46
N GLY A 8 6.86 27.05 27.69
CA GLY A 8 7.21 26.19 28.82
C GLY A 8 8.61 25.56 28.68
N LEU A 9 8.77 24.30 29.13
CA LEU A 9 10.02 23.52 28.99
C LEU A 9 10.26 22.99 27.56
N TYR A 10 9.33 23.23 26.63
CA TYR A 10 9.46 22.84 25.23
C TYR A 10 10.31 23.86 24.46
N ASP A 11 11.39 23.38 23.85
CA ASP A 11 12.21 24.11 22.91
C ASP A 11 12.13 23.42 21.54
N SER A 12 11.59 24.13 20.54
CA SER A 12 11.38 23.63 19.19
C SER A 12 12.68 23.27 18.46
N ALA A 13 13.84 23.74 18.96
CA ALA A 13 15.14 23.32 18.44
C ALA A 13 15.45 21.84 18.70
N PHE A 14 14.75 21.18 19.64
CA PHE A 14 14.86 19.74 19.90
C PHE A 14 13.79 18.90 19.20
N GLU A 15 12.91 19.51 18.40
CA GLU A 15 11.91 18.78 17.64
C GLU A 15 12.61 17.91 16.56
N LYS A 16 12.45 16.59 16.68
CA LYS A 16 12.97 15.63 15.71
C LYS A 16 11.80 14.89 15.08
N SER A 17 11.47 15.24 13.83
CA SER A 17 10.61 14.39 13.00
C SER A 17 11.48 13.29 12.38
N SER A 18 11.23 12.05 12.77
CA SER A 18 12.17 10.94 12.50
C SER A 18 11.80 10.05 11.31
N CYS A 19 10.74 10.35 10.55
CA CYS A 19 10.36 9.56 9.37
C CYS A 19 11.02 10.09 8.08
N GLY A 20 11.30 9.19 7.14
CA GLY A 20 11.70 9.53 5.78
C GLY A 20 10.51 9.49 4.83
N VAL A 21 10.24 10.59 4.12
CA VAL A 21 9.24 10.65 3.03
C VAL A 21 9.91 11.14 1.76
N GLY A 22 9.45 10.64 0.61
CA GLY A 22 9.91 11.13 -0.68
C GLY A 22 9.04 10.66 -1.82
N PHE A 23 9.31 11.19 -3.00
CA PHE A 23 8.67 10.75 -4.23
C PHE A 23 9.62 10.88 -5.41
N LEU A 24 9.38 10.06 -6.43
CA LEU A 24 9.99 10.18 -7.74
C LEU A 24 8.87 10.28 -8.76
N THR A 25 9.02 11.18 -9.74
CA THR A 25 8.07 11.28 -10.83
C THR A 25 8.77 11.58 -12.14
N ARG A 26 8.31 10.95 -13.21
CA ARG A 26 8.73 11.25 -14.56
C ARG A 26 7.92 12.42 -15.10
N LYS A 27 8.61 13.51 -15.46
CA LYS A 27 7.98 14.72 -16.01
C LYS A 27 7.25 14.48 -17.35
N ASP A 28 7.62 13.44 -18.08
CA ASP A 28 6.99 13.07 -19.35
C ASP A 28 5.72 12.21 -19.17
N GLY A 29 5.40 11.79 -17.95
CA GLY A 29 4.24 10.96 -17.62
C GLY A 29 4.30 9.53 -18.16
N LYS A 30 5.42 9.11 -18.76
CA LYS A 30 5.53 7.77 -19.36
C LYS A 30 5.80 6.74 -18.27
N GLN A 31 4.99 5.69 -18.20
CA GLN A 31 5.24 4.57 -17.31
C GLN A 31 6.47 3.78 -17.78
N THR A 32 7.42 3.53 -16.89
CA THR A 32 8.62 2.71 -17.16
C THR A 32 9.02 1.93 -15.92
N HIS A 33 9.56 0.72 -16.08
CA HIS A 33 10.12 -0.06 -14.97
C HIS A 33 11.36 0.61 -14.33
N GLU A 34 12.07 1.47 -15.08
CA GLU A 34 13.24 2.22 -14.59
C GLU A 34 12.93 3.01 -13.29
N LEU A 35 11.70 3.52 -13.14
CA LEU A 35 11.34 4.30 -11.96
C LEU A 35 11.26 3.43 -10.68
N LEU A 36 10.90 2.15 -10.79
CA LEU A 36 10.95 1.22 -9.66
C LEU A 36 12.39 0.94 -9.23
N VAL A 37 13.30 0.80 -10.20
CA VAL A 37 14.75 0.66 -9.94
C VAL A 37 15.29 1.89 -9.21
N LYS A 38 15.00 3.11 -9.70
CA LYS A 38 15.39 4.35 -9.01
C LYS A 38 14.72 4.52 -7.65
N GLY A 39 13.47 4.06 -7.52
CA GLY A 39 12.75 4.02 -6.25
C GLY A 39 13.48 3.13 -5.22
N HIS A 40 13.96 1.96 -5.65
CA HIS A 40 14.78 1.10 -4.81
C HIS A 40 16.08 1.77 -4.37
N GLU A 41 16.80 2.41 -5.30
CA GLU A 41 18.03 3.16 -4.99
C GLU A 41 17.77 4.25 -3.93
N ALA A 42 16.68 5.01 -4.07
CA ALA A 42 16.29 6.04 -3.10
C ALA A 42 15.98 5.45 -1.72
N LEU A 43 15.25 4.34 -1.68
CA LEU A 43 14.89 3.63 -0.46
C LEU A 43 16.11 3.05 0.27
N CYS A 44 17.13 2.63 -0.47
CA CYS A 44 18.43 2.21 0.07
C CYS A 44 19.24 3.38 0.65
N ALA A 45 18.96 4.62 0.27
CA ALA A 45 19.65 5.81 0.78
C ALA A 45 19.04 6.38 2.08
N VAL A 46 17.82 5.99 2.45
CA VAL A 46 17.10 6.52 3.62
C VAL A 46 16.88 5.57 4.82
N PRO A 47 17.60 4.45 5.01
CA PRO A 47 17.36 3.58 6.17
C PRO A 47 17.65 4.27 7.51
N HIS A 48 18.51 5.29 7.51
CA HIS A 48 18.81 6.11 8.69
C HIS A 48 17.64 6.99 9.16
N ARG A 49 16.55 7.07 8.38
CA ARG A 49 15.30 7.75 8.75
C ARG A 49 14.15 6.77 9.02
N GLY A 50 14.45 5.49 9.14
CA GLY A 50 13.53 4.46 9.59
C GLY A 50 13.95 3.96 10.97
N GLY A 51 12.98 3.62 11.81
CA GLY A 51 13.25 2.92 13.06
C GLY A 51 13.37 1.42 12.81
N MET A 52 14.17 0.74 13.63
CA MET A 52 14.24 -0.72 13.66
C MET A 52 14.40 -1.23 15.09
N SER A 53 13.90 -2.44 15.34
CA SER A 53 14.13 -3.15 16.60
C SER A 53 15.59 -3.61 16.72
N ALA A 54 16.00 -4.05 17.91
CA ALA A 54 17.32 -4.65 18.14
C ALA A 54 17.57 -5.91 17.29
N GLU A 55 16.51 -6.59 16.84
CA GLU A 55 16.59 -7.74 15.93
C GLU A 55 16.65 -7.32 14.45
N GLY A 56 16.61 -6.01 14.17
CA GLY A 56 16.63 -5.43 12.83
C GLY A 56 15.28 -5.42 12.11
N VAL A 57 14.17 -5.57 12.84
CA VAL A 57 12.82 -5.51 12.28
C VAL A 57 12.42 -4.05 12.09
N GLY A 58 12.15 -3.63 10.85
CA GLY A 58 11.74 -2.26 10.56
C GLY A 58 10.40 -1.87 11.18
N ASP A 59 10.27 -0.62 11.61
CA ASP A 59 9.05 -0.09 12.20
C ASP A 59 7.88 -0.01 11.22
N GLY A 60 8.19 0.09 9.94
CA GLY A 60 7.24 0.11 8.85
C GLY A 60 7.74 0.92 7.67
N ALA A 61 7.51 0.41 6.47
CA ALA A 61 7.79 1.15 5.26
C ALA A 61 6.81 0.73 4.16
N GLY A 62 6.57 1.63 3.22
CA GLY A 62 5.68 1.36 2.11
C GLY A 62 5.88 2.30 0.93
N VAL A 63 5.30 1.90 -0.19
CA VAL A 63 5.24 2.66 -1.42
C VAL A 63 3.80 2.84 -1.88
N SER A 64 3.55 3.96 -2.54
CA SER A 64 2.35 4.17 -3.35
C SER A 64 2.78 4.40 -4.79
N VAL A 65 2.25 3.60 -5.71
CA VAL A 65 2.66 3.60 -7.12
C VAL A 65 1.45 3.61 -8.03
N ASP A 66 1.59 4.17 -9.23
CA ASP A 66 0.52 4.15 -10.23
C ASP A 66 0.16 2.71 -10.63
N LEU A 67 -1.06 2.52 -11.13
CA LEU A 67 -1.46 1.22 -11.68
C LEU A 67 -0.80 1.00 -13.06
N SER A 68 0.09 0.01 -13.14
CA SER A 68 0.71 -0.43 -14.40
C SER A 68 -0.29 -1.25 -15.22
N VAL A 69 -0.75 -0.70 -16.35
CA VAL A 69 -1.69 -1.40 -17.24
C VAL A 69 -1.10 -2.70 -17.78
N GLU A 70 0.17 -2.68 -18.18
CA GLU A 70 0.85 -3.85 -18.74
C GLU A 70 0.95 -4.99 -17.71
N PHE A 71 1.32 -4.66 -16.47
CA PHE A 71 1.38 -5.62 -15.38
C PHE A 71 0.00 -6.20 -15.07
N PHE A 72 -1.03 -5.35 -14.92
CA PHE A 72 -2.36 -5.83 -14.59
C PHE A 72 -3.04 -6.57 -15.74
N ASN A 73 -2.68 -6.30 -16.99
CA ASN A 73 -3.07 -7.15 -18.12
C ASN A 73 -2.56 -8.59 -17.95
N LYS A 74 -1.28 -8.74 -17.56
CA LYS A 74 -0.66 -10.04 -17.27
C LYS A 74 -1.35 -10.73 -16.09
N VAL A 75 -1.58 -10.01 -15.00
CA VAL A 75 -2.24 -10.55 -13.78
C VAL A 75 -3.66 -11.03 -14.07
N THR A 76 -4.42 -10.27 -14.85
CA THR A 76 -5.84 -10.56 -15.14
C THR A 76 -6.07 -11.42 -16.38
N ASN A 77 -5.02 -11.70 -17.14
CA ASN A 77 -5.10 -12.28 -18.49
C ASN A 77 -6.18 -11.60 -19.36
N SER A 78 -6.27 -10.27 -19.24
CA SER A 78 -7.30 -9.44 -19.87
C SER A 78 -6.69 -8.17 -20.43
N LYS A 79 -7.35 -7.56 -21.43
CA LYS A 79 -6.95 -6.26 -21.96
C LYS A 79 -7.64 -5.15 -21.17
N LEU A 80 -6.90 -4.52 -20.27
CA LEU A 80 -7.35 -3.39 -19.46
C LEU A 80 -7.08 -2.06 -20.18
N THR A 81 -7.92 -1.08 -19.88
CA THR A 81 -7.76 0.29 -20.34
C THR A 81 -7.47 1.18 -19.11
N PRO A 82 -6.46 2.06 -19.15
CA PRO A 82 -6.23 3.01 -18.06
C PRO A 82 -7.51 3.80 -17.72
N GLY A 83 -7.82 3.89 -16.42
CA GLY A 83 -9.03 4.59 -15.94
C GLY A 83 -10.35 3.82 -16.08
N GLU A 84 -10.31 2.56 -16.53
CA GLU A 84 -11.47 1.65 -16.61
C GLU A 84 -11.35 0.43 -15.70
N PHE A 85 -10.33 0.38 -14.86
CA PHE A 85 -10.15 -0.64 -13.84
C PHE A 85 -9.60 0.00 -12.58
N GLY A 86 -9.72 -0.70 -11.46
CA GLY A 86 -9.09 -0.34 -10.21
C GLY A 86 -8.52 -1.55 -9.50
N VAL A 87 -7.75 -1.23 -8.46
CA VAL A 87 -7.09 -2.20 -7.60
C VAL A 87 -7.42 -1.85 -6.15
N ALA A 88 -7.76 -2.89 -5.38
CA ALA A 88 -7.98 -2.79 -3.96
C ALA A 88 -7.02 -3.71 -3.22
N ASN A 89 -6.29 -3.18 -2.26
CA ASN A 89 -5.35 -3.91 -1.41
C ASN A 89 -5.84 -3.82 0.03
N PHE A 90 -5.91 -4.95 0.73
CA PHE A 90 -6.37 -5.04 2.11
C PHE A 90 -5.43 -5.94 2.91
N PHE A 91 -5.25 -5.60 4.19
CA PHE A 91 -4.98 -6.63 5.19
C PHE A 91 -6.29 -7.30 5.57
N LEU A 92 -6.27 -8.63 5.71
CA LEU A 92 -7.41 -9.42 6.16
C LEU A 92 -7.47 -9.46 7.69
N PRO A 93 -8.61 -9.89 8.27
CA PRO A 93 -8.74 -10.02 9.72
C PRO A 93 -7.61 -10.80 10.39
N ASN A 94 -7.35 -10.46 11.65
CA ASN A 94 -6.35 -11.12 12.50
C ASN A 94 -6.64 -12.62 12.66
N ASP A 95 -7.93 -12.99 12.72
CA ASP A 95 -8.38 -14.39 12.74
C ASP A 95 -8.55 -14.92 11.30
N PRO A 96 -7.73 -15.91 10.87
CA PRO A 96 -7.87 -16.55 9.56
C PRO A 96 -9.24 -17.16 9.30
N SER A 97 -10.00 -17.55 10.34
CA SER A 97 -11.35 -18.09 10.17
C SER A 97 -12.32 -17.07 9.54
N GLN A 98 -12.01 -15.78 9.65
CA GLN A 98 -12.83 -14.67 9.16
C GLN A 98 -12.41 -14.18 7.77
N HIS A 99 -11.34 -14.75 7.19
CA HIS A 99 -10.82 -14.32 5.89
C HIS A 99 -11.85 -14.48 4.78
N GLN A 100 -12.60 -15.59 4.77
CA GLN A 100 -13.63 -15.82 3.75
C GLN A 100 -14.75 -14.77 3.85
N SER A 101 -15.26 -14.51 5.06
CA SER A 101 -16.29 -13.49 5.28
C SER A 101 -15.82 -12.08 4.93
N ALA A 102 -14.56 -11.76 5.22
CA ALA A 102 -13.97 -10.48 4.81
C ALA A 102 -13.86 -10.36 3.28
N ARG A 103 -13.46 -11.42 2.57
CA ARG A 103 -13.42 -11.44 1.10
C ARG A 103 -14.81 -11.27 0.51
N GLU A 104 -15.81 -11.99 1.04
CA GLU A 104 -17.21 -11.88 0.63
C GLU A 104 -17.77 -10.47 0.85
N LEU A 105 -17.40 -9.80 1.95
CA LEU A 105 -17.76 -8.41 2.18
C LEU A 105 -17.23 -7.49 1.07
N VAL A 106 -15.94 -7.63 0.72
CA VAL A 106 -15.32 -6.82 -0.34
C VAL A 106 -15.97 -7.12 -1.70
N ASP A 107 -16.20 -8.40 -2.00
CA ASP A 107 -16.85 -8.83 -3.24
C ASP A 107 -18.24 -8.23 -3.39
N LEU A 108 -19.09 -8.36 -2.35
CA LEU A 108 -20.44 -7.80 -2.32
C LEU A 108 -20.43 -6.27 -2.44
N ALA A 109 -19.48 -5.58 -1.81
CA ALA A 109 -19.38 -4.13 -1.90
C ALA A 109 -18.98 -3.66 -3.32
N LEU A 110 -18.09 -4.39 -3.99
CA LEU A 110 -17.73 -4.13 -5.39
C LEU A 110 -18.93 -4.36 -6.32
N GLU A 111 -19.59 -5.50 -6.18
CA GLU A 111 -20.75 -5.90 -7.00
C GLU A 111 -21.94 -4.95 -6.81
N ALA A 112 -22.22 -4.51 -5.58
CA ALA A 112 -23.28 -3.55 -5.28
C ALA A 112 -23.08 -2.19 -5.98
N GLN A 113 -21.84 -1.87 -6.33
CA GLN A 113 -21.47 -0.67 -7.10
C GLN A 113 -21.34 -0.95 -8.61
N GLY A 114 -21.66 -2.17 -9.06
CA GLY A 114 -21.59 -2.58 -10.47
C GLY A 114 -20.16 -2.81 -10.99
N MET A 115 -19.17 -2.89 -10.10
CA MET A 115 -17.78 -3.18 -10.47
C MET A 115 -17.61 -4.68 -10.65
N LYS A 116 -17.02 -5.10 -11.78
CA LYS A 116 -16.80 -6.52 -12.08
C LYS A 116 -15.43 -6.95 -11.57
N ILE A 117 -15.38 -7.92 -10.68
CA ILE A 117 -14.13 -8.51 -10.20
C ILE A 117 -13.49 -9.31 -11.34
N LEU A 118 -12.22 -9.03 -11.63
CA LEU A 118 -11.43 -9.72 -12.66
C LEU A 118 -10.53 -10.79 -12.06
N VAL A 119 -9.86 -10.44 -10.96
CA VAL A 119 -8.98 -11.34 -10.20
C VAL A 119 -9.03 -10.95 -8.73
N THR A 120 -9.09 -11.97 -7.88
CA THR A 120 -8.77 -11.87 -6.46
C THR A 120 -7.55 -12.75 -6.19
N ARG A 121 -6.51 -12.20 -5.57
CA ARG A 121 -5.26 -12.92 -5.27
C ARG A 121 -4.63 -12.43 -3.98
N ASP A 122 -3.65 -13.16 -3.48
CA ASP A 122 -2.70 -12.64 -2.49
C ASP A 122 -1.47 -12.10 -3.21
N VAL A 123 -1.01 -10.91 -2.81
CA VAL A 123 0.23 -10.31 -3.34
C VAL A 123 1.39 -11.22 -2.98
N GLN A 124 2.16 -11.61 -3.99
CA GLN A 124 3.28 -12.53 -3.81
C GLN A 124 4.48 -11.78 -3.23
N VAL A 125 5.14 -12.40 -2.25
CA VAL A 125 6.24 -11.79 -1.51
C VAL A 125 7.46 -12.72 -1.44
N ASP A 126 8.64 -12.15 -1.30
CA ASP A 126 9.89 -12.87 -1.05
C ASP A 126 10.36 -12.70 0.39
N ASN A 127 10.10 -13.70 1.23
CA ASN A 127 10.56 -13.67 2.62
C ASN A 127 12.09 -13.82 2.76
N SER A 128 12.81 -14.26 1.73
CA SER A 128 14.27 -14.46 1.79
C SER A 128 15.05 -13.14 1.87
N VAL A 129 14.42 -12.03 1.47
CA VAL A 129 15.01 -10.68 1.53
C VAL A 129 14.91 -10.07 2.92
N LEU A 130 14.14 -10.69 3.82
CA LEU A 130 13.92 -10.23 5.18
C LEU A 130 14.84 -10.95 6.17
N ARG A 131 15.10 -10.29 7.30
CA ARG A 131 15.66 -10.98 8.47
C ARG A 131 14.65 -12.02 8.98
N PRO A 132 15.10 -13.18 9.50
CA PRO A 132 14.19 -14.20 10.04
C PRO A 132 13.22 -13.67 11.11
N ALA A 133 13.69 -12.75 11.95
CA ALA A 133 12.85 -12.10 12.98
C ALA A 133 11.71 -11.26 12.38
N SER A 134 11.87 -10.72 11.16
CA SER A 134 10.89 -9.84 10.51
C SER A 134 9.72 -10.59 9.87
N VAL A 135 9.92 -11.86 9.48
CA VAL A 135 8.93 -12.63 8.69
C VAL A 135 7.60 -12.78 9.44
N LYS A 136 7.66 -13.09 10.74
CA LYS A 136 6.47 -13.29 11.58
C LYS A 136 5.62 -12.03 11.78
N TYR A 137 6.15 -10.85 11.46
CA TYR A 137 5.46 -9.57 11.61
C TYR A 137 4.80 -9.08 10.31
N GLN A 138 4.97 -9.80 9.20
CA GLN A 138 4.35 -9.42 7.94
C GLN A 138 2.90 -9.89 7.89
N LEU A 139 2.03 -9.03 7.39
CA LEU A 139 0.65 -9.37 7.08
C LEU A 139 0.50 -9.59 5.57
N PRO A 140 -0.22 -10.64 5.13
CA PRO A 140 -0.50 -10.84 3.72
C PRO A 140 -1.41 -9.73 3.20
N ILE A 141 -1.15 -9.28 1.97
CA ILE A 141 -2.02 -8.33 1.27
C ILE A 141 -2.93 -9.12 0.33
N ALA A 142 -4.23 -9.09 0.60
CA ALA A 142 -5.24 -9.56 -0.34
C ALA A 142 -5.53 -8.43 -1.35
N GLN A 143 -5.53 -8.78 -2.64
CA GLN A 143 -5.68 -7.86 -3.75
C GLN A 143 -6.86 -8.24 -4.65
N TRP A 144 -7.66 -7.25 -4.98
CA TRP A 144 -8.71 -7.31 -5.99
C TRP A 144 -8.32 -6.42 -7.16
N VAL A 145 -8.43 -6.96 -8.38
CA VAL A 145 -8.43 -6.18 -9.61
C VAL A 145 -9.85 -6.22 -10.16
N PHE A 146 -10.45 -5.06 -10.41
CA PHE A 146 -11.84 -4.96 -10.83
C PHE A 146 -12.00 -3.99 -12.01
N ALA A 147 -12.91 -4.30 -12.93
CA ALA A 147 -13.31 -3.41 -14.00
C ALA A 147 -14.39 -2.43 -13.54
N ALA A 148 -14.31 -1.20 -14.03
CA ALA A 148 -15.32 -0.18 -13.83
C ALA A 148 -16.66 -0.58 -14.49
N PRO A 149 -17.80 -0.09 -13.98
CA PRO A 149 -19.07 -0.22 -14.68
C PRO A 149 -19.01 0.43 -16.06
N ALA A 150 -19.78 -0.07 -17.01
CA ALA A 150 -19.79 0.44 -18.38
C ALA A 150 -20.09 1.96 -18.41
N GLY A 151 -19.20 2.73 -19.04
CA GLY A 151 -19.34 4.18 -19.18
C GLY A 151 -18.93 5.01 -17.95
N VAL A 152 -18.59 4.38 -16.83
CA VAL A 152 -18.15 5.07 -15.60
C VAL A 152 -16.63 5.24 -15.62
N ARG A 153 -16.15 6.49 -15.61
CA ARG A 153 -14.71 6.81 -15.67
C ARG A 153 -14.38 8.06 -14.84
N GLY A 154 -13.09 8.28 -14.60
CA GLY A 154 -12.57 9.48 -13.91
C GLY A 154 -13.25 9.70 -12.56
N THR A 155 -13.68 10.93 -12.30
CA THR A 155 -14.30 11.30 -11.00
C THR A 155 -15.57 10.53 -10.68
N GLN A 156 -16.28 9.98 -11.67
CA GLN A 156 -17.43 9.11 -11.41
C GLN A 156 -16.98 7.75 -10.90
N LEU A 157 -15.91 7.19 -11.47
CA LEU A 157 -15.32 5.94 -10.99
C LEU A 157 -14.78 6.11 -9.57
N ASP A 158 -14.09 7.22 -9.28
CA ASP A 158 -13.60 7.54 -7.94
C ASP A 158 -14.75 7.57 -6.90
N LYS A 159 -15.91 8.15 -7.26
CA LYS A 159 -17.10 8.17 -6.39
C LYS A 159 -17.68 6.79 -6.14
N VAL A 160 -17.73 5.95 -7.17
CA VAL A 160 -18.26 4.58 -7.09
C VAL A 160 -17.32 3.71 -6.24
N ILE A 161 -16.00 3.82 -6.44
CA ILE A 161 -14.99 3.17 -5.61
C ILE A 161 -15.11 3.64 -4.15
N HIS A 162 -15.24 4.94 -3.91
CA HIS A 162 -15.36 5.48 -2.55
C HIS A 162 -16.61 4.98 -1.83
N LYS A 163 -17.74 4.83 -2.52
CA LYS A 163 -18.96 4.24 -1.94
C LYS A 163 -18.76 2.79 -1.52
N ALA A 164 -18.09 1.98 -2.34
CA ALA A 164 -17.75 0.60 -1.98
C ALA A 164 -16.83 0.57 -0.75
N LEU A 165 -15.79 1.42 -0.74
CA LEU A 165 -14.87 1.53 0.39
C LEU A 165 -15.61 1.89 1.70
N LEU A 166 -16.48 2.91 1.69
CA LEU A 166 -17.28 3.27 2.86
C LEU A 166 -18.16 2.12 3.36
N ALA A 167 -18.75 1.33 2.45
CA ALA A 167 -19.55 0.17 2.82
C ALA A 167 -18.70 -0.90 3.51
N ILE A 168 -17.48 -1.15 3.03
CA ILE A 168 -16.52 -2.08 3.63
C ILE A 168 -16.09 -1.56 5.01
N GLU A 169 -15.61 -0.31 5.09
CA GLU A 169 -15.12 0.32 6.33
C GLU A 169 -16.19 0.37 7.42
N SER A 170 -17.45 0.61 7.04
CA SER A 170 -18.55 0.65 8.00
C SER A 170 -18.71 -0.64 8.80
N LYS A 171 -18.36 -1.79 8.19
CA LYS A 171 -18.37 -3.10 8.86
C LYS A 171 -17.01 -3.46 9.44
N ALA A 172 -15.93 -3.26 8.67
CA ALA A 172 -14.58 -3.58 9.08
C ALA A 172 -14.20 -2.94 10.43
N TYR A 173 -14.69 -1.73 10.72
CA TYR A 173 -14.36 -1.00 11.94
C TYR A 173 -15.40 -1.14 13.06
N THR A 174 -16.52 -1.82 12.83
CA THR A 174 -17.60 -1.96 13.83
C THR A 174 -17.88 -3.41 14.22
N GLU A 175 -17.61 -4.36 13.33
CA GLU A 175 -17.82 -5.78 13.58
C GLU A 175 -16.55 -6.40 14.18
N VAL A 176 -16.65 -6.88 15.42
CA VAL A 176 -15.54 -7.53 16.13
C VAL A 176 -14.97 -8.73 15.35
N ALA A 177 -15.81 -9.44 14.60
CA ALA A 177 -15.39 -10.55 13.75
C ALA A 177 -14.45 -10.13 12.61
N LEU A 178 -14.45 -8.85 12.22
CA LEU A 178 -13.61 -8.32 11.15
C LEU A 178 -12.39 -7.56 11.68
N ASP A 179 -12.07 -7.69 12.97
CA ASP A 179 -10.90 -7.03 13.56
C ASP A 179 -9.61 -7.35 12.78
N GLY A 180 -8.88 -6.31 12.40
CA GLY A 180 -7.69 -6.38 11.53
C GLY A 180 -7.97 -6.22 10.03
N LEU A 181 -9.22 -6.29 9.56
CA LEU A 181 -9.57 -5.95 8.18
C LEU A 181 -9.28 -4.46 7.95
N TYR A 182 -8.30 -4.17 7.10
CA TYR A 182 -7.80 -2.82 6.91
C TYR A 182 -7.59 -2.51 5.42
N PRO A 183 -8.31 -1.53 4.84
CA PRO A 183 -8.07 -1.05 3.49
C PRO A 183 -6.73 -0.30 3.41
N LEU A 184 -5.80 -0.83 2.60
CA LEU A 184 -4.52 -0.16 2.32
C LEU A 184 -4.69 0.88 1.20
N SER A 185 -5.41 0.50 0.16
CA SER A 185 -5.75 1.35 -0.96
C SER A 185 -6.91 0.74 -1.73
N MET A 186 -7.79 1.57 -2.28
CA MET A 186 -8.81 1.17 -3.24
C MET A 186 -8.97 2.30 -4.26
N SER A 187 -8.47 2.12 -5.47
CA SER A 187 -8.34 3.22 -6.44
C SER A 187 -8.22 2.73 -7.89
N ALA A 188 -8.56 3.60 -8.84
CA ALA A 188 -8.32 3.42 -10.27
C ALA A 188 -6.99 4.05 -10.76
N GLN A 189 -6.20 4.63 -9.85
CA GLN A 189 -5.01 5.41 -10.21
C GLN A 189 -3.74 4.88 -9.56
N MET A 190 -3.78 4.56 -8.27
CA MET A 190 -2.59 4.12 -7.52
C MET A 190 -2.91 2.95 -6.57
N GLN A 191 -1.89 2.21 -6.19
CA GLN A 191 -1.97 1.16 -5.17
C GLN A 191 -0.91 1.39 -4.09
N VAL A 192 -1.24 1.01 -2.85
CA VAL A 192 -0.32 1.03 -1.72
C VAL A 192 0.15 -0.39 -1.43
N LEU A 193 1.46 -0.53 -1.28
CA LEU A 193 2.13 -1.74 -0.78
C LEU A 193 2.98 -1.34 0.41
N LYS A 194 2.61 -1.80 1.61
CA LYS A 194 3.29 -1.48 2.86
C LYS A 194 3.36 -2.71 3.77
N GLY A 195 4.34 -2.71 4.67
CA GLY A 195 4.51 -3.76 5.65
C GLY A 195 5.47 -3.33 6.77
N ARG A 196 5.79 -4.27 7.66
CA ARG A 196 6.78 -4.09 8.72
C ARG A 196 8.19 -4.30 8.17
N LEU A 197 8.57 -3.40 7.27
CA LEU A 197 9.76 -3.48 6.43
C LEU A 197 10.70 -2.31 6.78
N ASN A 198 12.00 -2.55 6.63
CA ASN A 198 12.98 -1.49 6.45
C ASN A 198 12.80 -0.85 5.05
N SER A 199 13.24 0.40 4.87
CA SER A 199 13.05 1.10 3.58
C SER A 199 13.62 0.32 2.40
N ASN A 200 14.83 -0.23 2.54
CA ASN A 200 15.53 -0.99 1.52
C ASN A 200 14.90 -2.37 1.21
N GLU A 201 13.99 -2.86 2.05
CA GLU A 201 13.35 -4.17 1.87
C GLU A 201 12.11 -4.09 0.96
N ILE A 202 11.51 -2.91 0.76
CA ILE A 202 10.18 -2.78 0.12
C ILE A 202 10.13 -3.36 -1.30
N ILE A 203 10.99 -2.86 -2.19
CA ILE A 203 11.01 -3.28 -3.60
C ILE A 203 11.34 -4.77 -3.75
N PRO A 204 12.42 -5.31 -3.13
CA PRO A 204 12.73 -6.73 -3.27
C PRO A 204 11.71 -7.65 -2.58
N TYR A 205 10.99 -7.17 -1.55
CA TYR A 205 9.98 -7.98 -0.83
C TYR A 205 8.71 -8.22 -1.65
N PHE A 206 8.15 -7.20 -2.30
CA PHE A 206 6.95 -7.38 -3.12
C PHE A 206 7.34 -7.83 -4.54
N LEU A 207 7.09 -9.10 -4.88
CA LEU A 207 7.52 -9.66 -6.17
C LEU A 207 6.96 -8.90 -7.37
N ASP A 208 5.75 -8.37 -7.24
CA ASP A 208 5.12 -7.53 -8.25
C ASP A 208 5.97 -6.30 -8.64
N LEU A 209 6.73 -5.73 -7.69
CA LEU A 209 7.56 -4.55 -7.93
C LEU A 209 8.87 -4.88 -8.66
N ASN A 210 9.23 -6.16 -8.74
CA ASN A 210 10.39 -6.65 -9.51
C ASN A 210 9.99 -7.21 -10.89
N ASP A 211 8.70 -7.28 -11.19
CA ASP A 211 8.24 -7.71 -12.51
C ASP A 211 8.56 -6.64 -13.56
N SER A 212 9.26 -7.01 -14.62
CA SER A 212 9.65 -6.08 -15.68
C SER A 212 8.46 -5.47 -16.43
N ALA A 213 7.28 -6.11 -16.39
CA ALA A 213 6.03 -5.56 -16.92
C ALA A 213 5.41 -4.50 -16.00
N HIS A 214 5.90 -4.36 -14.76
CA HIS A 214 5.46 -3.32 -13.85
C HIS A 214 6.15 -2.00 -14.19
N SER A 215 5.41 -1.11 -14.85
CA SER A 215 5.88 0.19 -15.28
C SER A 215 5.06 1.29 -14.62
N ILE A 216 5.73 2.28 -14.03
CA ILE A 216 5.09 3.38 -13.30
C ILE A 216 5.73 4.70 -13.71
N HIS A 217 5.05 5.83 -13.49
CA HIS A 217 5.61 7.16 -13.74
C HIS A 217 5.74 7.99 -12.47
N THR A 218 5.10 7.57 -11.38
CA THR A 218 5.17 8.17 -10.05
C THR A 218 5.29 7.08 -8.99
N LEU A 219 6.18 7.32 -8.03
CA LEU A 219 6.36 6.51 -6.83
C LEU A 219 6.46 7.45 -5.64
N TYR A 220 5.63 7.23 -4.62
CA TYR A 220 5.79 7.82 -3.29
C TYR A 220 6.32 6.75 -2.36
N PHE A 221 7.19 7.13 -1.43
CA PHE A 221 7.65 6.22 -0.40
C PHE A 221 7.64 6.89 0.97
N HIS A 222 7.46 6.06 1.99
CA HIS A 222 7.53 6.47 3.38
C HIS A 222 8.19 5.36 4.21
N THR A 223 9.07 5.76 5.11
CA THR A 223 9.64 4.91 6.16
C THR A 223 9.38 5.54 7.52
N ARG A 224 8.84 4.72 8.42
CA ARG A 224 8.39 5.13 9.74
C ARG A 224 9.52 5.01 10.75
N PHE A 225 9.52 5.92 11.72
CA PHE A 225 10.28 5.79 12.95
C PHE A 225 9.30 5.91 14.12
N SER A 226 9.03 4.81 14.80
CA SER A 226 8.09 4.76 15.92
C SER A 226 8.82 4.97 17.24
N THR A 227 8.18 5.68 18.17
CA THR A 227 8.61 5.75 19.57
C THR A 227 8.08 4.58 20.41
N ASN A 228 7.35 3.65 19.80
CA ASN A 228 6.76 2.50 20.47
C ASN A 228 7.58 1.24 20.16
N THR A 229 7.88 0.43 21.17
CA THR A 229 8.49 -0.90 20.99
C THR A 229 7.45 -1.95 20.57
N ASP A 230 6.16 -1.64 20.70
CA ASP A 230 5.06 -2.49 20.27
C ASP A 230 4.58 -2.10 18.86
N PRO A 231 4.75 -2.99 17.88
CA PRO A 231 4.50 -2.68 16.49
C PRO A 231 3.06 -2.99 16.05
N HIS A 232 2.38 -2.01 15.45
CA HIS A 232 1.07 -2.20 14.84
C HIS A 232 1.15 -2.05 13.30
N PRO A 233 0.88 -3.08 12.50
CA PRO A 233 1.03 -3.03 11.03
C PRO A 233 -0.04 -2.20 10.31
N SER A 234 -1.20 -1.96 10.95
CA SER A 234 -2.25 -1.09 10.38
C SER A 234 -2.15 0.38 10.77
N MET A 235 -1.23 0.76 11.68
CA MET A 235 -0.88 2.17 11.96
C MET A 235 0.32 2.62 11.14
#